data_AF-A0A6V8PWW3-F1
#
_entry.id   AF-A0A6V8PWW3-F1
#
_cell.length_a   1.000
_cell.length_b   1.000
_cell.length_c   1.000
_cell.angle_alpha   90.00
_cell.angle_beta   90.00
_cell.angle_gamma   90.00
#
_symmetry.space_group_name_H-M   'P 1'
#
loop_
_entity.id
_entity.type
_entity.pdbx_description
1 polymer ?
#
loop_
_entity_poly.entity_id
_entity_poly.type
_entity_poly.pdbx_seq_one_letter_code
_entity_poly.pdbx_strand_id
1 'polypeptide(L)'
;VEVDAFPRREDLEGLVADLTERFERVATQLGRAKESEVRELLRNLAGQTVDGALLGQAGTFHIPAFTRIEPYRSPDGRIEVDALGEDGERWIIEVKWRKKRVGRGELGQLIERAKQVQARPWCISQAGFTSEATAYAADHGILISDANDLAALERAAS
;
A
#
# COMPACT_ATOMS: atom_id res chain seq x y z
N VAL A 1 44.34 29.25 -17.59
CA VAL A 1 43.21 28.77 -16.78
C VAL A 1 42.24 28.15 -17.75
N GLU A 2 42.28 26.82 -17.87
CA GLU A 2 41.28 26.08 -18.63
C GLU A 2 39.94 26.28 -17.93
N VAL A 3 38.99 26.87 -18.65
CA VAL A 3 37.63 27.04 -18.17
C VAL A 3 36.99 25.67 -18.32
N ASP A 4 36.66 25.04 -17.19
CA ASP A 4 35.82 23.83 -17.14
C ASP A 4 34.67 24.00 -18.13
N ALA A 5 34.65 23.16 -19.16
CA ALA A 5 33.62 23.18 -20.16
C ALA A 5 32.29 22.87 -19.47
N PHE A 6 31.43 23.89 -19.32
CA PHE A 6 30.08 23.68 -18.81
C PHE A 6 29.37 22.65 -19.71
N PRO A 7 28.81 21.57 -19.13
CA PRO A 7 28.15 20.53 -19.90
C PRO A 7 27.02 21.13 -20.73
N ARG A 8 26.83 20.64 -21.96
CA ARG A 8 25.79 21.18 -22.85
C ARG A 8 24.43 20.84 -22.25
N ARG A 9 23.44 21.69 -22.51
CA ARG A 9 22.07 21.49 -22.02
C ARG A 9 21.52 20.11 -22.38
N GLU A 10 21.82 19.62 -23.58
CA GLU A 10 21.43 18.29 -24.06
C GLU A 10 22.05 17.16 -23.22
N ASP A 11 23.31 17.32 -22.79
CA ASP A 11 23.99 16.35 -21.91
C ASP A 11 23.34 16.31 -20.52
N LEU A 12 22.94 17.48 -20.00
CA LEU A 12 22.23 17.59 -18.72
C LEU A 12 20.82 16.99 -18.79
N GLU A 13 20.08 17.24 -19.86
CA GLU A 13 18.75 16.66 -20.09
C GLU A 13 18.83 15.13 -20.19
N GLY A 14 19.85 14.59 -20.87
CA GLY A 14 20.11 13.15 -20.94
C GLY A 14 20.43 12.52 -19.58
N LEU A 15 21.27 13.18 -18.77
CA LEU A 15 21.59 12.72 -17.41
C LEU A 15 20.38 12.74 -16.47
N VAL A 16 19.55 13.79 -16.55
CA VAL A 16 18.30 13.87 -15.78
C VAL A 16 17.36 12.75 -16.18
N ALA A 17 17.20 12.47 -17.47
CA ALA A 17 16.33 11.38 -17.95
C ALA A 17 16.80 10.00 -17.44
N ASP A 18 18.10 9.69 -17.53
CA ASP A 18 18.66 8.42 -17.01
C ASP A 18 18.50 8.31 -15.49
N LEU A 19 18.72 9.39 -14.74
CA LEU A 19 18.47 9.41 -13.30
C LEU A 19 16.99 9.18 -12.96
N THR A 20 16.07 9.79 -13.71
CA THR A 20 14.63 9.58 -13.54
C THR A 20 14.26 8.12 -13.80
N GLU A 21 14.74 7.52 -14.89
CA GLU A 21 14.46 6.12 -15.21
C GLU A 21 14.98 5.18 -14.12
N ARG A 22 16.22 5.39 -13.65
CA ARG A 22 16.79 4.60 -12.56
C ARG A 22 16.00 4.76 -11.27
N PHE A 23 15.60 5.99 -10.94
CA PHE A 23 14.78 6.27 -9.77
C PHE A 23 13.42 5.56 -9.83
N GLU A 24 12.73 5.63 -10.96
CA GLU A 24 11.43 4.96 -11.18
C GLU A 24 11.55 3.44 -11.08
N ARG A 25 12.61 2.87 -11.63
CA ARG A 25 12.89 1.44 -11.54
C ARG A 25 13.12 0.99 -10.09
N VAL A 26 13.95 1.70 -9.35
CA VAL A 26 14.21 1.42 -7.92
C VAL A 26 12.93 1.59 -7.11
N ALA A 27 12.14 2.63 -7.35
CA ALA A 27 10.86 2.85 -6.69
C ALA A 27 9.88 1.70 -6.95
N THR A 28 9.81 1.19 -8.19
CA THR A 28 8.96 0.06 -8.54
C THR A 28 9.40 -1.23 -7.84
N GLN A 29 10.71 -1.50 -7.81
CA GLN A 29 11.24 -2.67 -7.09
C GLN A 29 10.99 -2.60 -5.59
N LEU A 30 11.15 -1.42 -4.99
CA LEU A 30 10.85 -1.19 -3.58
C LEU A 30 9.36 -1.40 -3.29
N GLY A 31 8.47 -0.94 -4.19
CA GLY A 31 7.03 -1.19 -4.11
C GLY A 31 6.73 -2.68 -4.05
N ARG A 32 7.23 -3.46 -5.02
CA ARG A 32 7.03 -4.92 -5.08
C ARG A 32 7.59 -5.66 -3.87
N ALA A 33 8.76 -5.25 -3.38
CA ALA A 33 9.33 -5.82 -2.16
C ALA A 33 8.40 -5.59 -0.97
N LYS A 34 7.90 -4.35 -0.81
CA LYS A 34 6.98 -4.01 0.27
C LYS A 34 5.63 -4.74 0.14
N GLU A 35 5.09 -4.90 -1.05
CA GLU A 35 3.89 -5.71 -1.29
C GLU A 35 4.09 -7.15 -0.79
N SER A 36 5.27 -7.73 -1.01
CA SER A 36 5.60 -9.06 -0.51
C SER A 36 5.72 -9.10 1.01
N GLU A 37 6.39 -8.12 1.63
CA GLU A 37 6.50 -8.01 3.08
C GLU A 37 5.12 -7.90 3.74
N VAL A 38 4.20 -7.11 3.16
CA VAL A 38 2.82 -6.98 3.65
C VAL A 38 2.08 -8.33 3.59
N ARG A 39 2.28 -9.11 2.53
CA ARG A 39 1.67 -10.46 2.44
C ARG A 39 2.19 -11.39 3.54
N GLU A 40 3.50 -11.38 3.81
CA GLU A 40 4.07 -12.16 4.92
C GLU A 40 3.57 -11.69 6.29
N LEU A 41 3.50 -10.38 6.50
CA LEU A 41 2.93 -9.82 7.73
C LEU A 41 1.49 -10.28 7.93
N LEU A 42 0.67 -10.24 6.89
CA LEU A 42 -0.72 -10.67 6.97
C LEU A 42 -0.85 -12.17 7.28
N ARG A 43 0.08 -13.01 6.79
CA ARG A 43 0.15 -14.43 7.17
C ARG A 43 0.47 -14.61 8.65
N ASN A 44 1.43 -13.85 9.16
CA ASN A 44 1.82 -13.94 10.57
C ASN A 44 0.70 -13.47 11.49
N LEU A 45 -0.03 -12.41 11.09
CA LEU A 45 -1.15 -11.85 11.84
C LEU A 45 -2.46 -12.65 11.71
N ALA A 46 -2.55 -13.62 10.81
CA ALA A 46 -3.79 -14.34 10.55
C ALA A 46 -4.34 -14.99 11.84
N GLY A 47 -5.60 -14.70 12.16
CA GLY A 47 -6.28 -15.19 13.36
C GLY A 47 -5.90 -14.48 14.66
N GLN A 48 -5.01 -13.48 14.62
CA GLN A 48 -4.63 -12.70 15.79
C GLN A 48 -5.60 -11.54 16.06
N THR A 49 -5.54 -11.02 17.28
CA THR A 49 -6.22 -9.78 17.66
C THR A 49 -5.18 -8.70 17.90
N VAL A 50 -5.34 -7.55 17.24
CA VAL A 50 -4.43 -6.40 17.34
C VAL A 50 -5.15 -5.19 17.91
N ASP A 51 -4.39 -4.15 18.25
CA ASP A 51 -4.97 -2.83 18.49
C ASP A 51 -5.56 -2.30 17.17
N GLY A 52 -6.86 -1.99 17.19
CA GLY A 52 -7.59 -1.48 16.04
C GLY A 52 -7.06 -0.15 15.54
N ALA A 53 -6.39 0.64 16.39
CA ALA A 53 -5.79 1.91 16.00
C ALA A 53 -4.77 1.73 14.86
N LEU A 54 -4.07 0.58 14.82
CA LEU A 54 -3.12 0.21 13.77
C LEU A 54 -3.77 -0.04 12.40
N LEU A 55 -5.09 -0.15 12.36
CA LEU A 55 -5.91 -0.34 11.16
C LEU A 55 -6.89 0.84 10.94
N GLY A 56 -6.70 1.94 11.66
CA GLY A 56 -7.59 3.11 11.61
C GLY A 56 -8.96 2.87 12.24
N GLN A 57 -9.08 1.90 13.14
CA GLN A 57 -10.30 1.53 13.86
C GLN A 57 -10.18 1.80 15.36
N ALA A 58 -11.29 1.83 16.08
CA ALA A 58 -11.29 1.95 17.53
C ALA A 58 -11.31 0.56 18.21
N GLY A 59 -10.73 0.46 19.40
CA GLY A 59 -10.76 -0.76 20.23
C GLY A 59 -9.84 -1.86 19.71
N THR A 60 -10.13 -3.11 20.06
CA THR A 60 -9.40 -4.27 19.53
C THR A 60 -9.99 -4.72 18.20
N PHE A 61 -9.14 -5.27 17.33
CA PHE A 61 -9.54 -5.70 16.01
C PHE A 61 -9.05 -7.13 15.74
N HIS A 62 -9.97 -8.03 15.40
CA HIS A 62 -9.65 -9.41 15.04
C HIS A 62 -9.34 -9.54 13.55
N ILE A 63 -8.16 -10.05 13.23
CA ILE A 63 -7.73 -10.31 11.86
C ILE A 63 -8.21 -11.72 11.47
N PRO A 64 -8.92 -11.90 10.35
CA PRO A 64 -9.36 -13.22 9.91
C PRO A 64 -8.21 -14.22 9.80
N ALA A 65 -8.51 -15.50 10.02
CA ALA A 65 -7.55 -16.59 9.90
C ALA A 65 -7.31 -16.97 8.42
N PHE A 66 -6.87 -16.00 7.62
CA PHE A 66 -6.70 -16.14 6.18
C PHE A 66 -5.95 -17.44 5.81
N THR A 67 -6.61 -18.27 5.01
CA THR A 67 -6.03 -19.53 4.50
C THR A 67 -5.28 -19.31 3.20
N ARG A 68 -5.57 -18.22 2.50
CA ARG A 68 -4.88 -17.80 1.27
C ARG A 68 -4.62 -16.31 1.27
N ILE A 69 -3.38 -15.93 0.95
CA ILE A 69 -2.94 -14.54 0.78
C ILE A 69 -2.04 -14.47 -0.45
N GLU A 70 -2.55 -13.90 -1.54
CA GLU A 70 -1.88 -13.86 -2.85
C GLU A 70 -2.13 -12.54 -3.58
N PRO A 71 -1.26 -12.11 -4.50
CA PRO A 71 -1.62 -11.08 -5.49
C PRO A 71 -2.88 -11.49 -6.24
N TYR A 72 -3.75 -10.53 -6.55
CA TYR A 72 -5.02 -10.82 -7.20
C TYR A 72 -5.22 -10.02 -8.46
N ARG A 73 -5.61 -10.74 -9.52
CA ARG A 73 -6.16 -10.17 -10.75
C ARG A 73 -7.53 -10.78 -11.00
N SER A 74 -8.53 -9.95 -11.28
CA SER A 74 -9.87 -10.43 -11.63
C SER A 74 -9.87 -11.22 -12.94
N PRO A 75 -10.84 -12.14 -13.16
CA PRO A 75 -10.90 -12.94 -14.39
C PRO A 75 -10.95 -12.11 -15.68
N ASP A 76 -11.55 -10.93 -15.63
CA ASP A 76 -11.63 -9.98 -16.75
C ASP A 76 -10.40 -9.07 -16.88
N GLY A 77 -9.41 -9.21 -15.98
CA GLY A 77 -8.18 -8.44 -15.93
C GLY A 77 -8.34 -6.97 -15.54
N ARG A 78 -9.54 -6.52 -15.15
CA ARG A 78 -9.82 -5.10 -14.87
C ARG A 78 -9.41 -4.67 -13.47
N ILE A 79 -9.39 -5.60 -12.53
CA ILE A 79 -8.98 -5.36 -11.15
C ILE A 79 -7.65 -6.05 -10.94
N GLU A 80 -6.66 -5.28 -10.51
CA GLU A 80 -5.40 -5.77 -9.99
C GLU A 80 -5.19 -5.12 -8.62
N VAL A 81 -4.85 -5.95 -7.63
CA VAL A 81 -4.56 -5.53 -6.26
C VAL A 81 -3.37 -6.31 -5.72
N ASP A 82 -2.63 -5.68 -4.82
CA ASP A 82 -1.33 -6.16 -4.35
C ASP A 82 -1.44 -7.44 -3.50
N ALA A 83 -2.56 -7.59 -2.80
CA ALA A 83 -2.96 -8.85 -2.19
C ALA A 83 -4.47 -8.97 -2.02
N LEU A 84 -4.92 -10.23 -1.98
CA LEU A 84 -6.24 -10.65 -1.55
C LEU A 84 -6.06 -11.73 -0.47
N GLY A 85 -6.58 -11.45 0.73
CA GLY A 85 -6.67 -12.43 1.83
C GLY A 85 -8.06 -13.08 1.83
N GLU A 86 -8.14 -14.40 1.98
CA GLU A 86 -9.39 -15.15 1.96
C GLU A 86 -9.48 -16.20 3.08
N ASP A 87 -10.55 -16.15 3.87
CA ASP A 87 -11.04 -17.25 4.73
C ASP A 87 -12.50 -16.99 5.15
N GLY A 88 -13.46 -17.25 4.27
CA GLY A 88 -14.88 -16.91 4.46
C GLY A 88 -15.19 -15.41 4.37
N GLU A 89 -14.33 -14.57 4.94
CA GLU A 89 -14.22 -13.13 4.69
C GLU A 89 -13.06 -12.86 3.70
N ARG A 90 -13.22 -11.84 2.85
CA ARG A 90 -12.22 -11.44 1.87
C ARG A 90 -11.71 -10.03 2.17
N TRP A 91 -10.40 -9.83 2.11
CA TRP A 91 -9.77 -8.51 2.23
C TRP A 91 -8.98 -8.19 0.97
N ILE A 92 -9.18 -7.01 0.39
CA ILE A 92 -8.26 -6.48 -0.63
C ILE A 92 -7.26 -5.55 0.05
N ILE A 93 -6.00 -5.70 -0.31
CA ILE A 93 -4.91 -4.91 0.24
C ILE A 93 -4.25 -4.15 -0.90
N GLU A 94 -4.05 -2.85 -0.69
CA GLU A 94 -3.35 -1.97 -1.61
C GLU A 94 -2.25 -1.19 -0.88
N VAL A 95 -1.04 -1.26 -1.41
CA VAL A 95 0.18 -0.66 -0.88
C VAL A 95 0.57 0.54 -1.74
N LYS A 96 0.63 1.71 -1.11
CA LYS A 96 1.12 2.96 -1.68
C LYS A 96 2.46 3.33 -1.04
N TRP A 97 3.52 2.65 -1.47
CA TRP A 97 4.87 2.86 -0.92
C TRP A 97 5.63 4.00 -1.60
N ARG A 98 5.18 5.22 -1.37
CA ARG A 98 5.73 6.44 -1.98
C ARG A 98 5.64 7.64 -1.04
N LYS A 99 6.42 8.69 -1.34
CA LYS A 99 6.47 9.95 -0.55
C LYS A 99 5.17 10.76 -0.54
N LYS A 100 4.25 10.49 -1.46
CA LYS A 100 2.97 11.20 -1.56
C LYS A 100 1.94 10.56 -0.64
N ARG A 101 1.29 11.37 0.20
CA ARG A 101 0.12 10.95 1.00
C ARG A 101 -1.03 10.49 0.12
N VAL A 102 -1.72 9.45 0.58
CA VAL A 102 -2.93 8.93 -0.06
C VAL A 102 -4.08 9.91 0.18
N GLY A 103 -4.76 10.29 -0.90
CA GLY A 103 -5.93 11.17 -0.86
C GLY A 103 -7.25 10.42 -0.94
N ARG A 104 -8.37 11.13 -0.70
CA ARG A 104 -9.73 10.59 -0.79
C ARG A 104 -10.00 9.86 -2.12
N GLY A 105 -9.58 10.43 -3.25
CA GLY A 105 -9.83 9.85 -4.57
C GLY A 105 -9.23 8.45 -4.74
N GLU A 106 -8.05 8.20 -4.16
CA GLU A 106 -7.41 6.88 -4.20
C GLU A 106 -8.17 5.86 -3.35
N LEU A 107 -8.64 6.27 -2.16
CA LEU A 107 -9.49 5.42 -1.32
C LEU A 107 -10.84 5.13 -1.98
N GLY A 108 -11.41 6.12 -2.69
CA GLY A 108 -12.62 5.95 -3.49
C GLY A 108 -12.44 4.89 -4.59
N GLN A 109 -11.31 4.86 -5.27
CA GLN A 109 -11.02 3.82 -6.26
C GLN A 109 -10.83 2.44 -5.61
N LEU A 110 -10.22 2.40 -4.42
CA LEU A 110 -10.04 1.16 -3.68
C LEU A 110 -11.38 0.54 -3.26
N ILE A 111 -12.30 1.34 -2.71
CA ILE A 111 -13.60 0.82 -2.27
C ILE A 111 -14.45 0.32 -3.45
N GLU A 112 -14.39 0.97 -4.61
CA GLU A 112 -15.09 0.48 -5.82
C GLU A 112 -14.54 -0.87 -6.29
N ARG A 113 -13.22 -1.08 -6.23
CA ARG A 113 -12.61 -2.39 -6.50
C ARG A 113 -13.04 -3.42 -5.45
N ALA A 114 -13.04 -3.03 -4.17
CA ALA A 114 -13.40 -3.89 -3.05
C ALA A 114 -14.84 -4.39 -3.15
N LYS A 115 -15.79 -3.52 -3.54
CA LYS A 115 -17.19 -3.87 -3.79
C LYS A 115 -17.33 -4.92 -4.90
N GLN A 116 -16.61 -4.75 -6.02
CA GLN A 116 -16.69 -5.66 -7.16
C GLN A 116 -16.20 -7.07 -6.81
N VAL A 117 -15.26 -7.19 -5.87
CA VAL A 117 -14.77 -8.48 -5.38
C VAL A 117 -15.30 -8.85 -3.99
N GLN A 118 -16.34 -8.16 -3.50
CA GLN A 118 -17.01 -8.44 -2.23
C GLN A 118 -16.03 -8.63 -1.06
N ALA A 119 -15.15 -7.64 -0.87
CA ALA A 119 -14.07 -7.71 0.09
C ALA A 119 -13.95 -6.41 0.90
N ARG A 120 -13.39 -6.50 2.10
CA ARG A 120 -13.04 -5.34 2.91
C ARG A 120 -11.75 -4.69 2.38
N PRO A 121 -11.70 -3.37 2.17
CA PRO A 121 -10.50 -2.70 1.72
C PRO A 121 -9.55 -2.35 2.87
N TRP A 122 -8.26 -2.60 2.67
CA TRP A 122 -7.17 -2.10 3.50
C TRP A 122 -6.13 -1.37 2.64
N CYS A 123 -5.90 -0.10 2.94
CA CYS A 123 -4.88 0.70 2.28
C CYS A 123 -3.68 0.93 3.20
N ILE A 124 -2.48 0.66 2.69
CA ILE A 124 -1.22 0.88 3.40
C ILE A 124 -0.46 1.99 2.69
N SER A 125 0.00 3.00 3.43
CA SER A 125 0.68 4.17 2.84
C SER A 125 1.99 4.48 3.55
N GLN A 126 3.09 4.62 2.79
CA GLN A 126 4.37 5.03 3.39
C GLN A 126 4.30 6.42 4.01
N ALA A 127 3.67 7.37 3.31
CA ALA A 127 3.61 8.77 3.73
C ALA A 127 2.39 9.10 4.61
N GLY A 128 1.53 8.10 4.84
CA GLY A 128 0.24 8.25 5.50
C GLY A 128 -0.85 8.83 4.58
N PHE A 129 -1.86 9.43 5.21
CA PHE A 129 -3.11 9.84 4.57
C PHE A 129 -3.37 11.35 4.75
N THR A 130 -4.12 11.96 3.85
CA THR A 130 -4.66 13.31 4.10
C THR A 130 -5.78 13.25 5.14
N SER A 131 -6.05 14.36 5.84
CA SER A 131 -7.14 14.40 6.83
C SER A 131 -8.51 14.07 6.20
N GLU A 132 -8.75 14.52 4.96
CA GLU A 132 -9.94 14.15 4.20
C GLU A 132 -10.00 12.64 3.92
N ALA A 133 -8.87 12.02 3.58
CA ALA A 133 -8.79 10.58 3.34
C ALA A 133 -9.04 9.78 4.62
N THR A 134 -8.50 10.22 5.77
CA THR A 134 -8.75 9.57 7.07
C THR A 134 -10.22 9.64 7.45
N ALA A 135 -10.87 10.81 7.32
CA ALA A 135 -12.31 10.93 7.58
C ALA A 135 -13.13 10.04 6.62
N TYR A 136 -12.79 10.05 5.34
CA TYR A 136 -13.44 9.22 4.33
C TYR A 136 -13.29 7.72 4.63
N ALA A 137 -12.10 7.28 5.06
CA ALA A 137 -11.84 5.90 5.44
C ALA A 137 -12.73 5.45 6.60
N ALA A 138 -12.82 6.27 7.65
CA ALA A 138 -13.66 5.99 8.83
C ALA A 138 -15.14 5.87 8.44
N ASP A 139 -15.65 6.82 7.65
CA ASP A 139 -17.06 6.83 7.20
C ASP A 139 -17.44 5.60 6.36
N HIS A 140 -16.47 4.99 5.68
CA HIS A 140 -16.69 3.91 4.72
C HIS A 140 -16.14 2.55 5.19
N GLY A 141 -15.62 2.47 6.41
CA GLY A 141 -15.03 1.23 6.95
C GLY A 141 -13.80 0.75 6.19
N ILE A 142 -13.03 1.67 5.60
CA ILE A 142 -11.75 1.36 4.95
C ILE A 142 -10.68 1.26 6.03
N LEU A 143 -9.99 0.13 6.11
CA LEU A 143 -8.84 -0.01 6.99
C LEU A 143 -7.68 0.81 6.42
N ILE A 144 -6.96 1.51 7.27
CA ILE A 144 -5.79 2.30 6.86
C ILE A 144 -4.63 2.09 7.84
N SER A 145 -3.42 1.96 7.30
CA SER A 145 -2.19 1.86 8.09
C SER A 145 -1.09 2.67 7.42
N ASP A 146 -0.38 3.50 8.19
CA ASP A 146 0.85 4.13 7.71
C ASP A 146 2.09 3.28 8.00
N ALA A 147 3.29 3.80 7.69
CA ALA A 147 4.53 3.08 7.92
C ALA A 147 4.81 2.77 9.41
N ASN A 148 4.38 3.63 10.33
CA ASN A 148 4.54 3.40 11.77
C ASN A 148 3.58 2.33 12.26
N ASP A 149 2.33 2.36 11.76
CA ASP A 149 1.33 1.34 12.06
C ASP A 149 1.81 -0.04 11.59
N LEU A 150 2.35 -0.11 10.37
CA LEU A 150 2.90 -1.35 9.80
C LEU A 150 4.05 -1.89 10.65
N ALA A 151 4.99 -1.03 11.06
CA ALA A 151 6.09 -1.43 11.93
C ALA A 151 5.61 -1.88 13.33
N ALA A 152 4.50 -1.33 13.83
CA ALA A 152 3.89 -1.78 15.08
C ALA A 152 3.19 -3.14 14.93
N LEU A 153 2.49 -3.36 13.81
CA LEU A 153 1.91 -4.64 13.45
C LEU A 153 2.96 -5.74 13.32
N GLU A 154 4.10 -5.46 12.69
CA GLU A 154 5.24 -6.39 12.58
C GLU A 154 5.76 -6.81 13.96
N ARG A 155 5.86 -5.88 14.91
CA ARG A 155 6.27 -6.19 16.29
C ARG A 155 5.22 -7.00 17.04
N ALA A 156 3.93 -6.77 16.78
CA ALA A 156 2.84 -7.52 17.41
C ALA A 156 2.71 -8.95 16.87
N ALA A 157 3.14 -9.18 15.64
CA ALA A 157 3.12 -10.49 14.98
C ALA A 157 4.28 -11.42 15.40
N SER A 158 5.25 -10.91 16.18
CA SER A 158 6.48 -11.61 16.58
C SER A 158 6.34 -12.38 17.90
#